data_AF-A0A5E4JW08-F1
#
_entry.id   AF-A0A5E4JW08-F1
#
_cell.length_a   1.000
_cell.length_b   1.000
_cell.length_c   1.000
_cell.angle_alpha   90.00
_cell.angle_beta   90.00
_cell.angle_gamma   90.00
#
_symmetry.space_group_name_H-M   'P 1'
#
loop_
_entity.id
_entity.type
_entity.pdbx_description
1 polymer ?
#
loop_
_entity_poly.entity_id
_entity_poly.type
_entity_poly.pdbx_seq_one_letter_code
_entity_poly.pdbx_strand_id
1 'polypeptide(L)'
;MAKLEAKKVGLVFGCFLALFHLVWSIAILITQSGVQWFMDWILGLHRIAMGFQVLPFHLMSAVLLVVVTFIVGYIIGYIFAELWNWQTKK
;
A
#
# COMPACT_ATOMS: atom_id res chain seq x y z
N MET A 1 -24.77 12.41 -8.90
CA MET A 1 -23.83 11.89 -7.87
C MET A 1 -23.09 13.05 -7.22
N ALA A 2 -22.67 12.92 -5.97
CA ALA A 2 -21.91 13.99 -5.29
C ALA A 2 -20.47 14.09 -5.84
N LYS A 3 -19.94 15.31 -5.92
CA LYS A 3 -18.53 15.56 -6.25
C LYS A 3 -17.63 15.16 -5.08
N LEU A 4 -16.49 14.58 -5.40
CA LEU A 4 -15.45 14.24 -4.43
C LEU A 4 -14.47 15.40 -4.29
N GLU A 5 -14.00 15.64 -3.06
CA GLU A 5 -12.94 16.62 -2.82
C GLU A 5 -11.57 15.93 -2.96
N ALA A 6 -10.88 16.22 -4.06
CA ALA A 6 -9.73 15.42 -4.50
C ALA A 6 -8.58 15.37 -3.49
N LYS A 7 -8.34 16.44 -2.73
CA LYS A 7 -7.26 16.45 -1.72
C LYS A 7 -7.60 15.55 -0.55
N LYS A 8 -8.86 15.54 -0.08
CA LYS A 8 -9.33 14.61 0.95
C LYS A 8 -9.24 13.16 0.49
N VAL A 9 -9.68 12.85 -0.72
CA VAL A 9 -9.59 11.48 -1.26
C VAL A 9 -8.13 11.05 -1.38
N GLY A 10 -7.26 11.92 -1.91
CA GLY A 10 -5.82 11.69 -1.92
C GLY A 10 -5.26 11.40 -0.53
N LEU A 11 -5.56 12.24 0.47
CA LEU A 11 -5.11 12.02 1.84
C LEU A 11 -5.59 10.67 2.41
N VAL A 12 -6.84 10.30 2.18
CA VAL A 12 -7.39 9.02 2.67
C VAL A 12 -6.64 7.84 2.04
N PHE A 13 -6.45 7.82 0.72
CA PHE A 13 -5.72 6.75 0.04
C PHE A 13 -4.24 6.72 0.43
N GLY A 14 -3.60 7.88 0.53
CA GLY A 14 -2.21 8.01 1.00
C GLY A 14 -2.04 7.42 2.40
N CYS A 15 -2.86 7.84 3.36
CA CYS A 15 -2.81 7.32 4.73
C CYS A 15 -3.13 5.83 4.80
N PHE A 16 -4.13 5.36 4.04
CA PHE A 16 -4.50 3.95 4.01
C PHE A 16 -3.35 3.07 3.53
N LEU A 17 -2.72 3.41 2.39
CA LEU A 17 -1.58 2.64 1.89
C LEU A 17 -0.38 2.74 2.84
N ALA A 18 -0.06 3.93 3.35
CA ALA A 18 1.05 4.11 4.28
C ALA A 18 0.88 3.26 5.55
N LEU A 19 -0.33 3.20 6.10
CA LEU A 19 -0.66 2.40 7.27
C LEU A 19 -0.53 0.90 6.98
N PHE A 20 -1.02 0.43 5.83
CA PHE A 20 -0.87 -0.96 5.42
C PHE A 20 0.60 -1.38 5.38
N HIS A 21 1.47 -0.53 4.81
CA HIS A 21 2.90 -0.81 4.71
C HIS A 21 3.66 -0.63 6.04
N LEU A 22 3.15 0.22 6.93
CA LEU A 22 3.65 0.31 8.29
C LEU A 22 3.36 -0.99 9.05
N VAL A 23 2.14 -1.54 8.95
CA VAL A 23 1.77 -2.84 9.53
C VAL A 23 2.66 -3.95 8.97
N TRP A 24 2.89 -3.96 7.66
CA TRP A 24 3.83 -4.89 7.02
C TRP A 24 5.24 -4.80 7.61
N SER A 25 5.78 -3.58 7.75
CA SER A 25 7.13 -3.36 8.30
C SER A 25 7.23 -3.79 9.77
N ILE A 26 6.18 -3.54 10.57
CA ILE A 26 6.08 -4.01 11.96
C ILE A 26 6.02 -5.53 12.02
N ALA A 27 5.29 -6.18 11.11
CA ALA A 27 5.23 -7.64 11.04
C ALA A 27 6.62 -8.26 10.79
N ILE A 28 7.42 -7.67 9.88
CA ILE A 28 8.81 -8.11 9.64
C ILE A 28 9.67 -7.91 10.90
N LEU A 29 9.52 -6.78 11.59
CA LEU A 29 10.24 -6.50 12.84
C LEU A 29 9.94 -7.52 13.94
N ILE A 30 8.68 -7.99 14.04
CA ILE A 30 8.25 -8.96 15.04
C ILE A 30 8.63 -10.39 14.64
N THR A 31 8.39 -10.77 13.37
CA THR A 31 8.58 -12.15 12.90
C THR A 31 8.86 -12.23 11.40
N GLN A 32 10.14 -12.24 11.03
CA GLN A 32 10.54 -12.41 9.62
C GLN A 32 10.05 -13.76 9.04
N SER A 33 10.14 -14.85 9.80
CA SER A 33 9.69 -16.18 9.35
C SER A 33 8.18 -16.28 9.21
N GLY A 34 7.42 -15.61 10.09
CA GLY A 34 5.96 -15.52 9.95
C GLY A 34 5.55 -14.76 8.70
N VAL A 35 6.25 -13.67 8.38
CA VAL A 35 6.02 -12.92 7.13
C VAL A 35 6.42 -13.72 5.89
N GLN A 36 7.53 -14.48 5.94
CA GLN A 36 7.90 -15.39 4.86
C GLN A 36 6.79 -16.42 4.60
N TRP A 37 6.33 -17.11 5.65
CA TRP A 37 5.26 -18.11 5.53
C TRP A 37 3.97 -17.50 4.96
N PHE A 38 3.60 -16.30 5.42
CA PHE A 38 2.43 -15.58 4.90
C PHE A 38 2.57 -15.30 3.41
N MET A 39 3.75 -14.88 2.96
CA MET A 39 3.99 -14.64 1.54
C MET A 39 4.01 -15.92 0.72
N ASP A 40 4.58 -17.01 1.24
CA ASP A 40 4.54 -18.32 0.58
C ASP A 40 3.10 -18.78 0.38
N TRP A 41 2.23 -18.55 1.38
CA TRP A 41 0.79 -18.81 1.27
C TRP A 41 0.10 -17.91 0.24
N ILE A 42 0.35 -16.59 0.26
CA ILE A 42 -0.22 -15.64 -0.71
C ILE A 42 0.19 -15.99 -2.14
N LEU A 43 1.46 -16.28 -2.40
CA LEU A 43 1.93 -16.68 -3.73
C LEU A 43 1.36 -18.05 -4.14
N GLY A 44 1.19 -18.96 -3.18
CA GLY A 44 0.48 -20.22 -3.37
C GLY A 44 -0.96 -20.03 -3.86
N LEU A 45 -1.71 -19.08 -3.28
CA LEU A 45 -3.07 -18.74 -3.75
C LEU A 45 -3.08 -18.25 -5.20
N HIS A 46 -2.01 -17.56 -5.62
CA HIS A 46 -1.85 -17.07 -6.99
C HIS A 46 -1.23 -18.10 -7.94
N ARG A 47 -0.91 -19.31 -7.45
CA ARG A 47 -0.21 -20.37 -8.22
C ARG A 47 1.13 -19.89 -8.80
N ILE A 48 1.81 -19.00 -8.08
CA ILE A 48 3.13 -18.49 -8.42
C ILE A 48 4.18 -19.27 -7.63
N ALA A 49 5.13 -19.88 -8.34
CA ALA A 49 6.31 -20.49 -7.74
C ALA A 49 7.55 -19.67 -8.13
N MET A 50 8.10 -18.94 -7.16
CA MET A 50 9.31 -18.14 -7.32
C MET A 50 10.15 -18.24 -6.05
N GLY A 51 11.47 -18.38 -6.21
CA GLY A 51 12.39 -18.30 -5.09
C GLY A 51 12.56 -16.85 -4.68
N PHE A 52 11.87 -16.42 -3.63
CA PHE A 52 12.09 -15.10 -3.02
C PHE A 52 12.24 -15.26 -1.50
N GLN A 53 12.97 -14.34 -0.89
CA GLN A 53 13.21 -14.32 0.54
C GLN A 53 12.83 -12.96 1.11
N VAL A 54 12.04 -12.96 2.18
CA VAL A 54 11.80 -11.80 3.02
C VAL A 54 13.09 -11.49 3.78
N LEU A 55 13.64 -10.30 3.51
CA LEU A 55 14.87 -9.83 4.14
C LEU A 55 14.62 -9.38 5.60
N PRO A 56 15.67 -9.35 6.44
CA PRO A 56 15.58 -8.81 7.79
C PRO A 56 15.09 -7.36 7.82
N PHE A 57 14.46 -6.98 8.93
CA PHE A 57 13.99 -5.62 9.14
C PHE A 57 15.14 -4.62 9.00
N HIS A 58 14.90 -3.55 8.23
CA HIS A 58 15.82 -2.44 8.07
C HIS A 58 15.06 -1.12 8.18
N LEU A 59 15.41 -0.31 9.19
CA LEU A 59 14.64 0.89 9.56
C LEU A 59 14.50 1.89 8.40
N MET A 60 15.59 2.17 7.68
CA MET A 60 15.56 3.12 6.56
C MET A 60 14.62 2.64 5.45
N SER A 61 14.64 1.34 5.15
CA SER A 61 13.78 0.76 4.12
C SER A 61 12.31 0.82 4.54
N ALA A 62 12.01 0.59 5.82
CA ALA A 62 10.65 0.71 6.35
C ALA A 62 10.11 2.15 6.28
N VAL A 63 10.92 3.15 6.67
CA VAL A 63 10.54 4.57 6.57
C VAL A 63 10.31 4.97 5.11
N LEU A 64 11.23 4.60 4.22
CA LEU A 64 11.09 4.88 2.78
C LEU A 64 9.83 4.22 2.21
N LEU A 65 9.54 2.97 2.58
CA LEU A 65 8.35 2.26 2.13
C LEU A 65 7.07 3.02 2.51
N VAL A 66 6.95 3.47 3.76
CA VAL A 66 5.78 4.23 4.24
C VAL A 66 5.64 5.57 3.50
N VAL A 67 6.73 6.32 3.33
CA VAL A 67 6.72 7.61 2.63
C VAL A 67 6.35 7.45 1.15
N VAL A 68 6.98 6.51 0.45
CA VAL A 68 6.73 6.27 -0.97
C VAL A 68 5.29 5.83 -1.19
N THR A 69 4.79 4.92 -0.38
CA THR A 69 3.41 4.39 -0.51
C THR A 69 2.37 5.43 -0.12
N PHE A 70 2.65 6.33 0.82
CA PHE A 70 1.82 7.52 1.07
C PHE A 70 1.71 8.40 -0.17
N ILE A 71 2.84 8.77 -0.78
CA ILE A 71 2.89 9.65 -1.96
C ILE A 71 2.12 9.00 -3.12
N VAL A 72 2.39 7.73 -3.40
CA VAL A 72 1.72 6.99 -4.48
C VAL A 72 0.21 6.89 -4.21
N GLY A 73 -0.18 6.54 -2.97
CA GLY A 73 -1.59 6.48 -2.57
C GLY A 73 -2.30 7.82 -2.73
N TYR A 74 -1.64 8.92 -2.34
CA TYR A 74 -2.18 10.26 -2.52
C TYR A 74 -2.44 10.59 -3.98
N ILE A 75 -1.47 10.32 -4.85
CA ILE A 75 -1.57 10.57 -6.29
C ILE A 75 -2.72 9.74 -6.88
N ILE A 76 -2.81 8.44 -6.54
CA ILE A 76 -3.89 7.56 -7.01
C ILE A 76 -5.26 8.08 -6.56
N GLY A 77 -5.42 8.40 -5.27
CA GLY A 77 -6.68 8.91 -4.73
C GLY A 77 -7.10 10.26 -5.35
N TYR A 78 -6.13 11.15 -5.58
CA TYR A 78 -6.38 12.42 -6.25
C TYR A 78 -6.87 12.21 -7.68
N ILE A 79 -6.17 11.40 -8.47
CA ILE A 79 -6.54 11.08 -9.86
C ILE A 79 -7.91 10.42 -9.91
N PHE A 80 -8.18 9.47 -9.00
CA PHE A 80 -9.48 8.82 -8.89
C PHE A 80 -10.61 9.84 -8.69
N ALA A 81 -10.44 10.80 -7.78
CA ALA A 81 -11.44 11.83 -7.51
C ALA A 81 -11.67 12.76 -8.71
N GLU A 82 -10.62 13.13 -9.44
CA GLU A 82 -10.75 13.94 -10.66
C GLU A 82 -11.48 13.17 -11.78
N LEU A 83 -11.15 11.89 -11.99
CA LEU A 83 -11.84 11.05 -12.97
C LEU A 83 -13.33 10.88 -12.61
N TRP A 84 -13.65 10.66 -11.34
CA TRP A 84 -15.02 10.62 -10.85
C TRP A 84 -15.77 11.94 -11.11
N ASN A 85 -15.15 13.06 -10.75
CA ASN A 85 -15.73 14.38 -10.96
C ASN A 85 -15.91 14.71 -12.45
N TRP A 86 -15.06 14.18 -13.33
CA TRP A 86 -15.21 14.33 -14.77
C TRP A 86 -16.39 13.53 -15.31
N GLN A 87 -16.55 12.27 -14.89
CA GLN A 87 -17.67 11.43 -15.31
C GLN A 87 -19.02 11.92 -14.77
N THR A 88 -19.05 12.48 -13.56
CA THR A 88 -20.27 12.99 -12.91
C THR A 88 -20.67 14.40 -13.35
N LYS A 89 -19.86 15.07 -14.18
CA LYS A 89 -20.19 16.37 -14.80
C LYS A 89 -21.05 16.24 -16.07
N LYS A 90 -21.19 15.04 -16.64
CA LYS A 90 -22.21 14.75 -17.67
C LYS A 90 -23.54 14.46 -17.00
#